data_AF-T1KRR0-F1
#
_entry.id   AF-T1KRR0-F1
#
_cell.length_a   1.000
_cell.length_b   1.000
_cell.length_c   1.000
_cell.angle_alpha   90.00
_cell.angle_beta   90.00
_cell.angle_gamma   90.00
#
_symmetry.space_group_name_H-M   'P 1'
#
loop_
_entity.id
_entity.type
_entity.pdbx_description
1 polymer ?
#
loop_
_entity_poly.entity_id
_entity_poly.type
_entity_poly.pdbx_seq_one_letter_code
_entity_poly.pdbx_strand_id
1 'polypeptide(L)'
;MGSTPPTLTQPPTVTSKIVDTKEEALAKIITFLKIFSFYKLVMLTFVAVYCLIDDQKIIATLAIVSLFSHILYAKGLQERWIVILRSYQVFYLIFATLMTTLVIVDALALIRGVSGRYIRFFFWISLVLPTLPSIYIINQLINILYAIAASENNVISVVSPS
;
A
#
# COMPACT_ATOMS: atom_id res chain seq x y z
N MET A 1 30.16 -13.18 -59.90
CA MET A 1 29.60 -12.02 -59.20
C MET A 1 28.51 -12.55 -58.27
N GLY A 2 28.85 -12.80 -57.00
CA GLY A 2 27.92 -13.35 -56.01
C GLY A 2 27.29 -12.24 -55.19
N SER A 3 25.97 -12.13 -55.20
CA SER A 3 25.20 -11.25 -54.32
C SER A 3 25.18 -11.82 -52.90
N THR A 4 25.63 -11.02 -51.94
CA THR A 4 25.47 -11.32 -50.52
C THR A 4 23.98 -11.38 -50.15
N PRO A 5 23.53 -12.31 -49.29
CA PRO A 5 22.14 -12.39 -48.86
C PRO A 5 21.79 -11.16 -47.99
N PRO A 6 20.53 -10.69 -48.01
CA PRO A 6 20.10 -9.61 -47.14
C PRO A 6 20.18 -10.06 -45.68
N THR A 7 20.87 -9.27 -44.86
CA THR A 7 20.89 -9.41 -43.40
C THR A 7 19.46 -9.21 -42.87
N LEU A 8 18.87 -10.28 -42.33
CA LEU A 8 17.65 -10.19 -41.52
C LEU A 8 17.98 -9.39 -40.27
N THR A 9 17.51 -8.14 -40.20
CA THR A 9 17.46 -7.37 -38.96
C THR A 9 16.54 -8.10 -37.99
N GLN A 10 17.12 -8.78 -37.00
CA GLN A 10 16.36 -9.19 -35.82
C GLN A 10 15.71 -7.94 -35.20
N PRO A 11 14.51 -8.05 -34.60
CA PRO A 11 14.02 -7.04 -33.69
C PRO A 11 14.38 -7.39 -32.24
N PRO A 12 15.52 -6.93 -31.67
CA PRO A 12 15.69 -6.96 -30.23
C PRO A 12 16.00 -5.56 -29.71
N THR A 13 14.95 -4.77 -29.42
CA THR A 13 15.16 -3.53 -28.64
C THR A 13 13.90 -3.03 -27.93
N VAL A 14 12.71 -3.31 -28.46
CA VAL A 14 11.46 -2.80 -27.88
C VAL A 14 11.02 -3.60 -26.65
N THR A 15 11.13 -4.93 -26.70
CA THR A 15 10.66 -5.80 -25.61
C THR A 15 11.51 -5.69 -24.34
N SER A 16 12.85 -5.58 -24.45
CA SER A 16 13.73 -5.43 -23.29
C SER A 16 13.54 -4.09 -22.57
N LYS A 17 13.51 -2.97 -23.31
CA LYS A 17 13.27 -1.63 -22.74
C LYS A 17 11.94 -1.51 -21.97
N ILE A 18 10.90 -2.24 -22.40
CA ILE A 18 9.58 -2.23 -21.74
C ILE A 18 9.59 -3.05 -20.44
N VAL A 19 10.39 -4.12 -20.37
CA VAL A 19 10.55 -4.92 -19.14
C VAL A 19 11.38 -4.15 -18.12
N ASP A 20 12.49 -3.55 -18.54
CA ASP A 20 13.38 -2.76 -17.67
C ASP A 20 12.67 -1.56 -17.03
N THR A 21 11.80 -0.86 -17.78
CA THR A 21 11.01 0.27 -17.26
C THR A 21 9.92 -0.14 -16.27
N LYS A 22 9.36 -1.35 -16.40
CA LYS A 22 8.36 -1.88 -15.46
C LYS A 22 9.00 -2.32 -14.14
N GLU A 23 10.18 -2.93 -14.19
CA GLU A 23 10.91 -3.30 -12.98
C GLU A 23 11.40 -2.08 -12.19
N GLU A 24 11.86 -1.02 -12.89
CA GLU A 24 12.25 0.22 -12.24
C GLU A 24 11.04 0.93 -11.58
N ALA A 25 9.89 0.97 -12.26
CA ALA A 25 8.65 1.49 -11.70
C ALA A 25 8.18 0.68 -10.47
N LEU A 26 8.29 -0.65 -10.54
CA LEU A 26 7.99 -1.55 -9.42
C LEU A 26 8.89 -1.27 -8.21
N ALA A 27 10.20 -1.11 -8.43
CA ALA A 27 11.16 -0.83 -7.37
C ALA A 27 10.87 0.52 -6.68
N LYS A 28 10.52 1.56 -7.44
CA LYS A 28 10.12 2.88 -6.90
C LYS A 28 8.85 2.77 -6.05
N ILE A 29 7.83 2.06 -6.54
CA ILE A 29 6.56 1.85 -5.81
C ILE A 29 6.81 1.10 -4.51
N ILE A 30 7.57 0.01 -4.53
CA ILE A 30 7.90 -0.78 -3.34
C ILE A 30 8.66 0.08 -2.32
N THR A 31 9.62 0.88 -2.77
CA THR A 31 10.40 1.76 -1.90
C THR A 31 9.50 2.79 -1.21
N PHE A 32 8.63 3.45 -1.97
CA PHE A 32 7.65 4.39 -1.42
C PHE A 32 6.75 3.71 -0.38
N LEU A 33 6.22 2.52 -0.69
CA LEU A 33 5.32 1.78 0.21
C LEU A 33 6.02 1.32 1.50
N LYS A 34 7.33 1.03 1.46
CA LYS A 34 8.14 0.75 2.66
C LYS A 34 8.27 1.97 3.56
N ILE A 35 8.64 3.11 2.99
CA ILE A 35 8.76 4.39 3.72
C ILE A 35 7.41 4.76 4.34
N PHE A 36 6.35 4.64 3.56
CA PHE A 36 4.99 4.89 4.02
C PHE A 36 4.58 3.96 5.16
N SER A 37 4.88 2.66 5.05
CA SER A 37 4.60 1.69 6.10
C SER A 37 5.32 2.03 7.40
N PHE A 38 6.58 2.46 7.32
CA PHE A 38 7.34 2.90 8.48
C PHE A 38 6.72 4.14 9.13
N TYR A 39 6.38 5.16 8.34
CA TYR A 39 5.68 6.35 8.81
C TYR A 39 4.39 5.99 9.57
N LYS A 40 3.57 5.09 9.02
CA LYS A 40 2.33 4.66 9.67
C LYS A 40 2.58 3.89 10.97
N LEU A 41 3.60 3.05 11.01
CA LEU A 41 3.99 2.33 12.22
C LEU A 41 4.35 3.30 13.35
N VAL A 42 5.14 4.34 13.04
CA VAL A 42 5.47 5.40 13.99
C VAL A 42 4.22 6.12 14.47
N MET A 43 3.35 6.56 13.55
CA MET A 43 2.12 7.28 13.90
C MET A 43 1.14 6.46 14.73
N LEU A 44 0.93 5.19 14.39
CA LEU A 44 0.10 4.27 15.16
C LEU A 44 0.66 4.01 16.56
N THR A 45 1.99 4.00 16.72
CA THR A 45 2.63 3.87 18.03
C THR A 45 2.32 5.07 18.92
N PHE A 46 2.49 6.30 18.39
CA PHE A 46 2.13 7.52 19.13
C PHE A 46 0.65 7.55 19.52
N VAL A 47 -0.23 7.13 18.62
CA VAL A 47 -1.68 7.06 18.88
C VAL A 47 -1.99 6.02 19.95
N ALA A 48 -1.38 4.83 19.87
CA ALA A 48 -1.57 3.78 20.87
C ALA A 48 -1.15 4.27 22.26
N VAL A 49 0.04 4.87 22.38
CA VAL A 49 0.55 5.42 23.64
C VAL A 49 -0.37 6.52 24.17
N TYR A 50 -0.76 7.47 23.32
CA TYR A 50 -1.68 8.54 23.72
C TYR A 50 -3.03 7.99 24.21
N CYS A 51 -3.62 7.05 23.48
CA CYS A 51 -4.88 6.44 23.85
C CYS A 51 -4.79 5.62 25.15
N LEU A 52 -3.64 5.01 25.45
CA LEU A 52 -3.42 4.35 26.75
C LEU A 52 -3.38 5.37 27.90
N ILE A 53 -2.72 6.51 27.71
CA ILE A 53 -2.63 7.57 28.72
C ILE A 53 -4.00 8.19 29.00
N ASP A 54 -4.82 8.36 27.96
CA ASP A 54 -6.15 8.99 28.03
C ASP A 54 -7.30 7.98 28.28
N ASP A 55 -6.95 6.78 28.77
CA ASP A 55 -7.85 5.66 29.12
C ASP A 55 -8.80 5.19 27.98
N GLN A 56 -8.40 5.43 26.73
CA GLN A 56 -9.13 5.00 25.53
C GLN A 56 -8.71 3.59 25.09
N LYS A 57 -8.96 2.59 25.94
CA LYS A 57 -8.49 1.20 25.77
C LYS A 57 -8.87 0.60 24.41
N ILE A 58 -10.10 0.81 23.95
CA ILE A 58 -10.59 0.27 22.66
C ILE A 58 -9.75 0.80 21.49
N ILE A 59 -9.47 2.11 21.46
CA ILE A 59 -8.71 2.74 20.38
C ILE A 59 -7.23 2.34 20.47
N ALA A 60 -6.68 2.24 21.68
CA ALA A 60 -5.33 1.72 21.88
C ALA A 60 -5.19 0.27 21.36
N THR A 61 -6.14 -0.62 21.66
CA THR A 61 -6.16 -1.99 21.13
C THR A 61 -6.25 -2.00 19.60
N LEU A 62 -7.12 -1.18 19.00
CA LEU A 62 -7.20 -1.05 17.53
C LEU A 62 -5.89 -0.56 16.92
N ALA A 63 -5.21 0.40 17.54
CA ALA A 63 -3.91 0.89 17.09
C ALA A 63 -2.83 -0.22 17.17
N ILE A 64 -2.83 -1.03 18.24
CA ILE A 64 -1.92 -2.17 18.38
C ILE A 64 -2.20 -3.25 17.31
N VAL A 65 -3.45 -3.62 17.08
CA VAL A 65 -3.83 -4.56 16.01
C VAL A 65 -3.40 -4.02 14.64
N SER A 66 -3.50 -2.71 14.44
CA SER A 66 -3.03 -2.03 13.22
C SER A 66 -1.51 -2.10 13.06
N LEU A 67 -0.74 -2.01 14.17
CA LEU A 67 0.72 -2.18 14.15
C LEU A 67 1.11 -3.60 13.69
N PHE A 68 0.46 -4.64 14.19
CA PHE A 68 0.69 -6.01 13.74
C PHE A 68 0.34 -6.19 12.26
N SER A 69 -0.76 -5.58 11.81
CA SER A 69 -1.18 -5.60 10.41
C SER A 69 -0.14 -4.95 9.49
N HIS A 70 0.58 -3.93 9.96
CA HIS A 70 1.69 -3.32 9.24
C HIS A 70 2.93 -4.21 9.12
N ILE A 71 3.21 -5.05 10.13
CA ILE A 71 4.29 -6.04 10.05
C ILE A 71 3.97 -7.09 8.98
N LEU A 72 2.73 -7.59 8.97
CA LEU A 72 2.26 -8.53 7.94
C LEU A 72 2.28 -7.88 6.55
N TYR A 73 1.85 -6.62 6.44
CA TYR A 73 1.92 -5.86 5.20
C TYR A 73 3.35 -5.69 4.70
N ALA A 74 4.31 -5.35 5.57
CA ALA A 74 5.71 -5.20 5.18
C ALA A 74 6.29 -6.51 4.63
N LYS A 75 5.96 -7.65 5.26
CA LYS A 75 6.28 -8.98 4.73
C LYS A 75 5.58 -9.25 3.40
N GLY A 76 4.29 -8.99 3.31
CA GLY A 76 3.49 -9.18 2.09
C GLY A 76 3.99 -8.33 0.92
N LEU A 77 4.53 -7.14 1.18
CA LEU A 77 5.17 -6.29 0.18
C LEU A 77 6.48 -6.90 -0.34
N GLN A 78 7.27 -7.51 0.54
CA GLN A 78 8.52 -8.19 0.18
C GLN A 78 8.27 -9.47 -0.61
N GLU A 79 7.30 -10.28 -0.18
CA GLU A 79 6.97 -11.57 -0.80
C GLU A 79 5.90 -11.47 -1.90
N ARG A 80 5.44 -10.25 -2.23
CA ARG A 80 4.44 -9.95 -3.27
C ARG A 80 3.10 -10.66 -3.06
N TRP A 81 2.69 -10.87 -1.80
CA TRP A 81 1.45 -11.55 -1.44
C TRP A 81 0.22 -10.66 -1.65
N ILE A 82 -0.40 -10.77 -2.83
CA ILE A 82 -1.57 -9.96 -3.24
C ILE A 82 -2.70 -10.01 -2.20
N VAL A 83 -3.00 -11.19 -1.65
CA VAL A 83 -4.08 -11.38 -0.65
C VAL A 83 -3.82 -10.56 0.62
N ILE A 84 -2.57 -10.51 1.10
CA ILE A 84 -2.21 -9.69 2.27
C ILE A 84 -2.34 -8.20 1.94
N LEU A 85 -1.86 -7.77 0.77
CA LEU A 85 -1.97 -6.37 0.35
C LEU A 85 -3.44 -5.91 0.27
N ARG A 86 -4.33 -6.76 -0.25
CA ARG A 86 -5.78 -6.52 -0.29
C ARG A 86 -6.40 -6.47 1.10
N SER A 87 -6.08 -7.44 1.95
CA SER A 87 -6.60 -7.51 3.32
C SER A 87 -6.20 -6.28 4.13
N TYR A 88 -4.96 -5.82 3.94
CA TYR A 88 -4.46 -4.60 4.55
C TYR A 88 -5.25 -3.35 4.09
N GLN A 89 -5.58 -3.20 2.81
CA GLN A 89 -6.40 -2.07 2.32
C GLN A 89 -7.78 -2.04 3.02
N VAL A 90 -8.44 -3.19 3.14
CA VAL A 90 -9.76 -3.31 3.79
C VAL A 90 -9.69 -2.94 5.26
N PHE A 91 -8.71 -3.49 5.98
CA PHE A 91 -8.50 -3.19 7.38
C PHE A 91 -8.25 -1.69 7.61
N TYR A 92 -7.43 -1.06 6.77
CA TYR A 92 -7.14 0.37 6.89
C TYR A 92 -8.35 1.25 6.59
N LEU A 93 -9.22 0.84 5.66
CA LEU A 93 -10.46 1.53 5.37
C LEU A 93 -11.39 1.51 6.60
N ILE A 94 -11.56 0.35 7.24
CA ILE A 94 -12.37 0.22 8.46
C ILE A 94 -11.79 1.12 9.57
N PHE A 95 -10.48 1.07 9.79
CA PHE A 95 -9.80 1.90 10.79
C PHE A 95 -9.98 3.39 10.50
N ALA A 96 -9.83 3.81 9.24
CA ALA A 96 -10.02 5.20 8.82
C ALA A 96 -11.46 5.67 9.04
N THR A 97 -12.47 4.85 8.73
CA THR A 97 -13.87 5.16 9.01
C THR A 97 -14.11 5.37 10.50
N LEU A 98 -13.61 4.46 11.35
CA LEU A 98 -13.75 4.57 12.81
C LEU A 98 -13.12 5.88 13.35
N MET A 99 -11.88 6.17 12.96
CA MET A 99 -11.19 7.40 13.35
C MET A 99 -11.93 8.66 12.87
N THR A 100 -12.50 8.61 11.65
CA THR A 100 -13.28 9.72 11.09
C THR A 100 -14.57 9.94 11.89
N THR A 101 -15.29 8.88 12.25
CA THR A 101 -16.49 8.97 13.09
C THR A 101 -16.18 9.61 14.44
N LEU A 102 -15.06 9.26 15.08
CA LEU A 102 -14.65 9.85 16.36
C LEU A 102 -14.40 11.36 16.23
N VAL A 103 -13.71 11.79 15.18
CA VAL A 103 -13.49 13.23 14.92
C VAL A 103 -14.79 13.97 14.66
N ILE A 104 -15.73 13.37 13.93
CA ILE A 104 -17.06 13.97 13.70
C ILE A 104 -17.80 14.14 15.04
N VAL A 105 -17.77 13.14 15.91
CA VAL A 105 -18.37 13.22 17.25
C VAL A 105 -17.73 14.34 18.08
N ASP A 106 -16.40 14.46 18.06
CA ASP A 106 -15.69 15.53 18.75
C ASP A 106 -16.02 16.92 18.17
N ALA A 107 -16.18 17.03 16.85
CA ALA A 107 -16.60 18.27 16.19
C ALA A 107 -18.04 18.66 16.57
N LEU A 108 -18.96 17.70 16.65
CA LEU A 108 -20.33 17.94 17.11
C LEU A 108 -20.37 18.36 18.59
N ALA A 109 -19.51 17.79 19.43
CA ALA A 109 -19.38 18.18 20.83
C ALA A 109 -18.89 19.63 20.98
N LEU A 110 -17.91 20.04 20.16
CA LEU A 110 -17.43 21.42 20.10
C LEU A 110 -18.53 22.41 19.70
N ILE A 111 -19.35 22.08 18.70
CA ILE A 111 -20.48 22.92 18.28
C ILE A 111 -21.50 23.09 19.42
N ARG A 112 -21.65 22.08 20.29
CA ARG A 112 -22.51 22.11 21.47
C ARG A 112 -21.87 22.81 22.68
N GLY A 113 -20.68 23.39 22.53
CA GLY A 113 -19.96 24.11 23.60
C GLY A 113 -19.23 23.21 24.60
N VAL A 114 -19.08 21.92 24.30
CA VAL A 114 -18.27 20.99 25.12
C VAL A 114 -16.81 21.06 24.68
N SER A 115 -15.87 20.99 25.62
CA SER A 115 -14.45 20.93 25.30
C SER A 115 -14.11 19.67 24.47
N GLY A 116 -13.63 19.89 23.24
CA GLY A 116 -13.20 18.81 22.35
C GLY A 116 -11.75 18.40 22.57
N ARG A 117 -11.40 17.16 22.20
CA ARG A 117 -10.03 16.64 22.25
C ARG A 117 -9.31 16.88 20.91
N TYR A 118 -8.81 18.10 20.70
CA TYR A 118 -8.18 18.54 19.44
C TYR A 118 -7.04 17.64 18.92
N ILE A 119 -6.31 16.95 19.81
CA ILE A 119 -5.21 16.06 19.42
C ILE A 119 -5.67 14.86 18.59
N ARG A 120 -6.93 14.42 18.75
CA ARG A 120 -7.53 13.38 17.89
C ARG A 120 -7.67 13.82 16.44
N PHE A 121 -7.92 15.11 16.19
CA PHE A 121 -7.96 15.65 14.84
C PHE A 121 -6.58 15.58 14.17
N PHE A 122 -5.51 15.90 14.89
CA PHE A 122 -4.14 15.76 14.37
C PHE A 122 -3.76 14.31 14.07
N PHE A 123 -4.17 13.37 14.93
CA PHE A 123 -4.01 11.95 14.65
C PHE A 123 -4.84 11.50 13.45
N TRP A 124 -6.06 12.00 13.30
CA TRP A 124 -6.88 11.72 12.12
C TRP A 124 -6.23 12.24 10.84
N ILE A 125 -5.73 13.48 10.80
CA ILE A 125 -5.00 13.99 9.62
C ILE A 125 -3.81 13.08 9.31
N SER A 126 -3.02 12.73 10.33
CA SER A 126 -1.80 11.92 10.16
C SER A 126 -2.09 10.47 9.73
N LEU A 127 -3.20 9.91 10.18
CA LEU A 127 -3.54 8.51 9.95
C LEU A 127 -4.53 8.29 8.82
N VAL A 128 -5.43 9.21 8.51
CA VAL A 128 -6.48 9.00 7.51
C VAL A 128 -6.13 9.65 6.19
N LEU A 129 -5.61 10.88 6.20
CA LEU A 129 -5.30 11.60 4.95
C LEU A 129 -4.29 10.83 4.07
N PRO A 130 -3.20 10.23 4.61
CA PRO A 130 -2.25 9.49 3.79
C PRO A 130 -2.76 8.12 3.35
N THR A 131 -3.91 7.66 3.85
CA THR A 131 -4.50 6.36 3.50
C THR A 131 -5.01 6.31 2.06
N LEU A 132 -5.60 7.40 1.57
CA LEU A 132 -6.09 7.46 0.19
C LEU A 132 -4.97 7.27 -0.85
N PRO A 133 -3.84 8.03 -0.81
CA PRO A 133 -2.76 7.82 -1.76
C PRO A 133 -2.10 6.44 -1.61
N SER A 134 -2.04 5.88 -0.39
CA SER A 134 -1.49 4.53 -0.21
C SER A 134 -2.39 3.44 -0.77
N ILE A 135 -3.72 3.53 -0.61
CA ILE A 135 -4.67 2.60 -1.27
C ILE A 135 -4.49 2.65 -2.79
N TYR A 136 -4.39 3.85 -3.36
CA TYR A 136 -4.17 4.04 -4.79
C TYR A 136 -2.86 3.38 -5.27
N ILE A 137 -1.76 3.60 -4.56
CA ILE A 137 -0.45 3.04 -4.93
C ILE A 137 -0.41 1.52 -4.74
N ILE A 138 -1.06 0.97 -3.69
CA ILE A 138 -1.20 -0.48 -3.51
C ILE A 138 -2.01 -1.09 -4.66
N ASN A 139 -3.06 -0.42 -5.15
CA ASN A 139 -3.80 -0.88 -6.32
C ASN A 139 -2.91 -0.91 -7.58
N GLN A 140 -2.10 0.12 -7.81
CA GLN A 140 -1.14 0.10 -8.91
C GLN A 140 -0.15 -1.06 -8.79
N LEU A 141 0.41 -1.27 -7.59
CA LEU A 141 1.31 -2.40 -7.32
C LEU A 141 0.64 -3.73 -7.67
N ILE A 142 -0.58 -3.96 -7.18
CA ILE A 142 -1.33 -5.20 -7.43
C ILE A 142 -1.56 -5.41 -8.93
N ASN A 143 -1.93 -4.36 -9.66
CA ASN A 143 -2.14 -4.45 -11.12
C ASN A 143 -0.85 -4.81 -11.86
N ILE A 144 0.29 -4.24 -11.45
CA ILE A 144 1.61 -4.59 -12.01
C ILE A 144 1.95 -6.06 -11.71
N LEU A 145 1.73 -6.51 -10.47
CA LEU A 145 1.98 -7.90 -10.07
C LEU A 145 1.11 -8.88 -10.87
N TYR A 146 -0.17 -8.56 -11.11
CA TYR A 146 -1.02 -9.38 -11.98
C TYR A 146 -0.52 -9.44 -13.42
N ALA A 147 -0.08 -8.31 -13.99
CA ALA A 147 0.45 -8.27 -15.35
C ALA A 147 1.73 -9.13 -15.49
N ILE A 148 2.59 -9.16 -14.47
CA ILE A 148 3.78 -10.01 -14.44
C ILE A 148 3.39 -11.49 -14.37
N ALA A 149 2.52 -11.86 -13.42
CA ALA A 149 2.06 -13.25 -13.27
C ALA A 149 1.37 -13.79 -14.53
N ALA A 150 0.58 -12.96 -15.22
CA ALA A 150 -0.04 -13.33 -16.49
C ALA A 150 0.97 -13.50 -17.63
N SER A 151 2.03 -12.68 -17.66
CA SER A 151 3.10 -12.78 -18.65
C SER A 151 3.92 -14.06 -18.48
N GLU A 152 4.26 -14.45 -17.24
CA GLU A 152 5.00 -15.68 -16.95
C GLU A 152 4.22 -16.93 -17.38
N ASN A 153 2.92 -16.98 -17.10
CA ASN A 153 2.06 -18.10 -17.51
C ASN A 153 1.94 -18.25 -19.05
N ASN A 154 1.90 -17.13 -19.79
CA ASN A 154 1.88 -17.18 -21.25
C ASN A 154 3.20 -17.70 -21.84
N VAL A 155 4.35 -17.35 -21.26
CA VAL A 155 5.66 -17.86 -21.72
C VAL A 155 5.76 -19.37 -21.54
N ILE A 156 5.26 -19.93 -20.42
CA ILE A 156 5.30 -21.39 -20.16
C ILE A 156 4.44 -22.16 -21.18
N SER A 157 3.29 -21.61 -21.57
CA SER A 157 2.41 -22.23 -22.57
C SER A 157 2.99 -22.26 -23.99
N VAL A 158 3.92 -21.35 -24.32
CA VAL A 158 4.56 -21.26 -25.64
C VAL A 158 5.82 -22.14 -25.71
N VAL A 159 6.49 -22.39 -24.58
CA VAL A 159 7.72 -23.20 -24.51
C VAL A 159 7.43 -24.70 -24.34
N SER A 160 6.15 -25.08 -24.17
CA SER A 160 5.70 -26.48 -24.19
C SER A 160 5.01 -26.81 -25.52
N PRO A 161 5.72 -26.98 -26.65
CA PRO A 161 5.13 -27.59 -27.82
C PRO A 161 4.96 -29.10 -27.56
N SER A 162 3.74 -29.56 -27.80
CA SER A 162 3.31 -30.95 -27.93
C SER A 162 4.19 -31.79 -28.85
#